data_AF-A0A958JHA9-F1
#
_entry.id   AF-A0A958JHA9-F1
#
_cell.length_a   1.000
_cell.length_b   1.000
_cell.length_c   1.000
_cell.angle_alpha   90.00
_cell.angle_beta   90.00
_cell.angle_gamma   90.00
#
_symmetry.space_group_name_H-M   'P 1'
#
loop_
_entity.id
_entity.type
_entity.pdbx_description
1 polymer ?
#
loop_
_entity_poly.entity_id
_entity_poly.type
_entity_poly.pdbx_seq_one_letter_code
_entity_poly.pdbx_strand_id
1 'polypeptide(L)'
;MTPSRREQCAYLRILLAVFALSLGACYSRPVPEVRPIEPKAEVPVIDFDRPPSLPDLLDGSTRPPTPDEYQTALAQSGERWWYGKGVGRTMANVATVVAFPPYALYLLGNAGLTLAGYEPLHVTDALPEGPKRQVLGAYDGLTGIPGRLNALVAGREFAH
;
A
#
# COMPACT_ATOMS: atom_id res chain seq x y z
N MET A 1 10.97 35.10 -48.55
CA MET A 1 11.93 34.16 -49.18
C MET A 1 11.26 32.81 -49.29
N THR A 2 10.92 32.37 -50.50
CA THR A 2 10.33 31.06 -50.77
C THR A 2 11.45 30.05 -51.05
N PRO A 3 11.50 28.90 -50.34
CA PRO A 3 12.56 27.91 -50.53
C PRO A 3 12.57 27.38 -51.96
N SER A 4 13.76 27.13 -52.51
CA SER A 4 13.91 26.69 -53.90
C SER A 4 13.40 25.25 -54.07
N ARG A 5 12.90 24.89 -55.26
CA ARG A 5 12.38 23.53 -55.56
C ARG A 5 13.35 22.40 -55.20
N ARG A 6 14.67 22.66 -55.17
CA ARG A 6 15.67 21.66 -54.79
C ARG A 6 15.65 21.35 -53.29
N GLU A 7 15.37 22.35 -52.45
CA GLU A 7 15.25 22.16 -51.00
C GLU A 7 13.97 21.42 -50.64
N GLN A 8 12.86 21.71 -51.34
CA GLN A 8 11.59 21.00 -51.16
C GLN A 8 11.71 19.48 -51.45
N CYS A 9 12.49 19.08 -52.46
CA CYS A 9 12.76 17.68 -52.73
C CYS A 9 13.61 16.98 -51.66
N ALA A 10 14.53 17.70 -51.00
CA ALA A 10 15.35 17.14 -49.93
C ALA A 10 14.49 16.86 -48.68
N TYR A 11 13.62 17.80 -48.30
CA TYR A 11 12.69 17.62 -47.19
C TYR A 11 11.73 16.45 -47.43
N LEU A 12 11.19 16.32 -48.65
CA LEU A 12 10.26 15.23 -48.97
C LEU A 12 10.92 13.84 -48.86
N ARG A 13 12.20 13.71 -49.25
CA ARG A 13 12.95 12.45 -49.13
C ARG A 13 13.24 12.07 -47.69
N ILE A 14 13.61 13.04 -46.85
CA ILE A 14 13.84 12.81 -45.42
C ILE A 14 12.53 12.41 -44.75
N LEU A 15 11.42 13.07 -45.09
CA LEU A 15 10.11 12.78 -44.50
C LEU A 15 9.60 11.39 -44.90
N LEU A 16 9.80 10.97 -46.16
CA LEU A 16 9.52 9.60 -46.62
C LEU A 16 10.39 8.54 -45.93
N ALA A 17 11.68 8.82 -45.71
CA ALA A 17 12.56 7.89 -45.02
C ALA A 17 12.18 7.69 -43.55
N VAL A 18 11.81 8.78 -42.85
CA VAL A 18 11.33 8.72 -41.46
C VAL A 18 10.00 7.97 -41.36
N PHE A 19 9.09 8.19 -42.33
CA PHE A 19 7.80 7.49 -42.37
C PHE A 19 7.94 5.99 -42.65
N ALA A 20 8.88 5.60 -43.52
CA ALA A 20 9.17 4.19 -43.79
C ALA A 20 9.78 3.48 -42.57
N LEU A 21 10.65 4.14 -41.81
CA LEU A 21 11.24 3.61 -40.58
C LEU A 21 10.21 3.44 -39.45
N SER A 22 9.23 4.33 -39.36
CA SER A 22 8.17 4.24 -38.34
C SER A 22 7.11 3.19 -38.67
N LEU A 23 6.82 2.92 -39.95
CA LEU A 23 5.93 1.82 -40.34
C LEU A 23 6.57 0.44 -40.17
N GLY A 24 7.88 0.31 -40.39
CA GLY A 24 8.61 -0.96 -40.21
C GLY A 24 8.66 -1.45 -38.76
N ALA A 25 8.65 -0.53 -37.79
CA ALA A 25 8.70 -0.87 -36.37
C ALA A 25 7.35 -1.37 -35.79
N CYS A 26 6.23 -1.21 -36.51
CA CYS A 26 4.92 -1.65 -36.04
C CYS A 26 4.54 -3.07 -36.49
N TYR A 27 5.20 -3.64 -37.51
CA TYR A 27 4.73 -4.89 -38.14
C TYR A 27 5.36 -6.18 -37.59
N SER A 28 6.27 -6.09 -36.62
CA SER A 28 6.88 -7.26 -35.96
C SER A 28 6.62 -7.29 -34.45
N ARG A 29 5.39 -6.99 -34.03
CA ARG A 29 4.95 -7.41 -32.69
C ARG A 29 4.54 -8.88 -32.78
N PRO A 30 5.23 -9.81 -32.09
CA PRO A 30 4.75 -11.18 -31.99
C PRO A 30 3.33 -11.17 -31.43
N VAL A 31 2.45 -11.98 -32.01
CA VAL A 31 1.09 -12.19 -31.50
C VAL A 31 1.24 -12.59 -30.02
N PRO A 32 0.66 -11.85 -29.07
CA PRO A 32 0.75 -12.22 -27.67
C PRO A 32 0.15 -13.62 -27.53
N GLU A 33 0.96 -14.56 -27.07
CA GLU A 33 0.53 -15.91 -26.72
C GLU A 33 -0.68 -15.78 -25.78
N VAL A 34 -1.84 -16.27 -26.23
CA VAL A 34 -3.07 -16.28 -25.44
C VAL A 34 -2.82 -17.25 -24.30
N ARG A 35 -2.35 -16.72 -23.17
CA ARG A 35 -2.23 -17.51 -21.95
C ARG A 35 -3.62 -18.03 -21.59
N PRO A 36 -3.75 -19.29 -21.15
CA PRO A 36 -4.99 -19.78 -20.57
C PRO A 36 -5.48 -18.77 -19.55
N ILE A 37 -6.77 -18.44 -19.60
CA ILE A 37 -7.39 -17.50 -18.65
C ILE A 37 -7.18 -18.12 -17.27
N GLU A 38 -6.23 -17.56 -16.50
CA GLU A 38 -6.07 -17.85 -15.08
C GLU A 38 -7.45 -17.71 -14.43
N PRO A 39 -7.84 -18.63 -13.52
CA PRO A 39 -9.12 -18.56 -12.86
C PRO A 39 -9.32 -17.14 -12.34
N LYS A 40 -10.42 -16.53 -12.82
CA LYS A 40 -10.91 -15.19 -12.53
C LYS A 40 -10.47 -14.76 -11.14
N ALA A 41 -9.57 -13.78 -11.07
CA ALA A 41 -9.00 -13.26 -9.84
C ALA A 41 -10.09 -13.18 -8.77
N GLU A 42 -9.88 -13.93 -7.69
CA GLU A 42 -10.72 -13.94 -6.51
C GLU A 42 -10.96 -12.48 -6.14
N VAL A 43 -12.22 -12.04 -6.17
CA VAL A 43 -12.57 -10.65 -5.85
C VAL A 43 -11.96 -10.37 -4.48
N PRO A 44 -11.12 -9.32 -4.34
CA PRO A 44 -10.39 -9.11 -3.10
C PRO A 44 -11.39 -9.00 -1.95
N VAL A 45 -11.35 -9.98 -1.07
CA VAL A 45 -12.07 -9.95 0.20
C VAL A 45 -11.56 -8.72 0.95
N ILE A 46 -12.45 -8.00 1.62
CA ILE A 46 -12.11 -6.81 2.40
C ILE A 46 -10.89 -7.13 3.28
N ASP A 47 -9.79 -6.46 2.98
CA ASP A 47 -8.56 -6.59 3.75
C ASP A 47 -8.76 -5.83 5.07
N PHE A 48 -8.92 -6.56 6.17
CA PHE A 48 -9.12 -5.94 7.48
C PHE A 48 -7.89 -5.18 8.00
N ASP A 49 -6.72 -5.36 7.37
CA ASP A 49 -5.53 -4.57 7.67
C ASP A 49 -5.66 -3.13 7.13
N ARG A 50 -6.60 -2.87 6.21
CA ARG A 50 -6.91 -1.54 5.66
C ARG A 50 -8.40 -1.22 5.84
N PRO A 51 -8.79 -0.11 6.47
CA PRO A 51 -10.20 0.26 6.52
C PRO A 51 -10.75 0.38 5.09
N PRO A 52 -11.92 -0.22 4.79
CA PRO A 52 -12.50 -0.15 3.45
C PRO A 52 -12.68 1.30 3.07
N SER A 53 -12.11 1.70 1.94
CA SER A 53 -12.24 3.08 1.50
C SER A 53 -13.68 3.31 1.00
N LEU A 54 -14.22 4.52 1.24
CA LEU A 54 -15.53 4.90 0.70
C LEU A 54 -15.68 4.61 -0.81
N PRO A 55 -14.65 4.85 -1.66
CA PRO A 55 -14.65 4.41 -3.05
C PRO A 55 -14.88 2.90 -3.24
N ASP A 56 -14.18 2.04 -2.47
CA ASP A 56 -14.28 0.57 -2.56
C ASP A 56 -15.64 0.01 -2.08
N LEU A 57 -16.38 0.81 -1.30
CA LEU A 57 -17.74 0.51 -0.86
C LEU A 57 -18.79 0.98 -1.88
N LEU A 58 -18.50 2.06 -2.62
CA LEU A 58 -19.41 2.67 -3.59
C LEU A 58 -19.31 2.03 -4.98
N ASP A 59 -18.15 1.49 -5.35
CA ASP A 59 -17.92 0.85 -6.64
C ASP A 59 -18.45 -0.60 -6.71
N GLY A 60 -18.85 -1.17 -5.57
CA GLY A 60 -19.30 -2.56 -5.46
C GLY A 60 -18.21 -3.57 -5.83
N SER A 61 -16.94 -3.15 -5.85
CA SER A 61 -15.80 -4.00 -6.19
C SER A 61 -15.48 -4.99 -5.08
N THR A 62 -15.94 -4.71 -3.86
CA THR A 62 -15.77 -5.59 -2.69
C THR A 62 -17.09 -6.21 -2.27
N ARG A 63 -17.11 -7.53 -2.13
CA ARG A 63 -18.25 -8.24 -1.54
C ARG A 63 -18.17 -8.09 -0.02
N PRO A 64 -19.27 -7.83 0.69
CA PRO A 64 -19.27 -7.91 2.14
C PRO A 64 -18.84 -9.32 2.57
N PRO A 65 -17.87 -9.44 3.49
CA PRO A 65 -17.38 -10.74 3.95
C PRO A 65 -18.52 -11.54 4.56
N THR A 66 -18.49 -12.84 4.32
CA THR A 66 -19.40 -13.78 4.98
C THR A 66 -19.11 -13.82 6.50
N PRO A 67 -20.08 -14.25 7.32
CA PRO A 67 -19.87 -14.35 8.77
C PRO A 67 -18.64 -15.18 9.16
N ASP A 68 -18.34 -16.23 8.40
CA ASP A 68 -17.20 -17.13 8.67
C ASP A 68 -15.85 -16.48 8.29
N GLU A 69 -15.80 -15.75 7.17
CA GLU A 69 -14.62 -14.95 6.77
C GLU A 69 -14.35 -13.83 7.79
N TYR A 70 -15.39 -13.18 8.29
CA TYR A 70 -15.28 -12.14 9.30
C TYR A 70 -14.72 -12.68 10.63
N GLN A 71 -15.21 -13.83 11.09
CA GLN A 71 -14.69 -14.48 12.30
C GLN A 71 -13.23 -14.90 12.14
N THR A 72 -12.87 -15.46 10.98
CA THR A 72 -11.49 -15.87 10.68
C THR A 72 -10.55 -14.68 10.65
N ALA A 73 -10.94 -13.57 10.01
CA ALA A 73 -10.15 -12.36 9.97
C ALA A 73 -9.98 -11.69 11.34
N LEU A 74 -11.03 -11.69 12.17
CA LEU A 74 -10.93 -11.22 13.55
C LEU A 74 -10.00 -12.10 14.39
N ALA A 75 -10.09 -13.42 14.25
CA ALA A 75 -9.20 -14.35 14.94
C ALA A 75 -7.73 -14.11 14.54
N GLN A 76 -7.45 -13.99 13.24
CA GLN A 76 -6.10 -13.69 12.74
C GLN A 76 -5.60 -12.32 13.21
N SER A 77 -6.45 -11.29 13.18
CA SER A 77 -6.11 -9.94 13.68
C SER A 77 -5.81 -9.96 15.18
N GLY A 78 -6.60 -10.70 15.96
CA GLY A 78 -6.39 -10.89 17.38
C GLY A 78 -5.07 -11.62 17.68
N GLU A 79 -4.75 -12.68 16.93
CA GLU A 79 -3.46 -13.37 17.05
C GLU A 79 -2.28 -12.46 16.70
N ARG A 80 -2.36 -11.70 15.61
CA ARG A 80 -1.32 -10.71 15.24
C ARG A 80 -1.18 -9.61 16.29
N TRP A 81 -2.30 -9.18 16.89
CA TRP A 81 -2.26 -8.17 17.93
C TRP A 81 -1.57 -8.72 19.20
N TRP A 82 -1.93 -9.93 19.63
CA TRP A 82 -1.44 -10.55 20.87
C TRP A 82 -0.02 -11.10 20.77
N TYR A 83 0.33 -11.74 19.66
CA TYR A 83 1.63 -12.42 19.45
C TYR A 83 2.56 -11.65 18.50
N GLY A 84 2.10 -10.57 17.88
CA GLY A 84 2.91 -9.68 17.05
C GLY A 84 3.21 -8.34 17.74
N LYS A 85 3.41 -7.29 16.96
CA LYS A 85 3.76 -5.94 17.48
C LYS A 85 2.59 -5.21 18.18
N GLY A 86 1.36 -5.71 18.08
CA GLY A 86 0.14 -4.98 18.47
C GLY A 86 0.08 -4.62 19.96
N VAL A 87 0.31 -5.59 20.84
CA VAL A 87 0.35 -5.37 22.29
C VAL A 87 1.46 -4.39 22.68
N GLY A 88 2.66 -4.56 22.11
CA GLY A 88 3.78 -3.67 22.40
C GLY A 88 3.53 -2.24 21.94
N ARG A 89 2.90 -2.05 20.78
CA ARG A 89 2.50 -0.72 20.27
C ARG A 89 1.42 -0.08 21.15
N THR A 90 0.46 -0.87 21.62
CA THR A 90 -0.60 -0.39 22.54
C THR A 90 -0.02 0.05 23.87
N MET A 91 0.83 -0.78 24.48
CA MET A 91 1.53 -0.43 25.72
C MET A 91 2.42 0.80 25.56
N ALA A 92 3.16 0.90 24.45
CA ALA A 92 3.98 2.08 24.15
C ALA A 92 3.13 3.35 24.02
N ASN A 93 1.98 3.27 23.34
CA ASN A 93 1.06 4.40 23.22
C ASN A 93 0.48 4.81 24.58
N VAL A 94 0.04 3.85 25.40
CA VAL A 94 -0.48 4.14 26.75
C VAL A 94 0.59 4.75 27.65
N ALA A 95 1.80 4.18 27.66
CA ALA A 95 2.92 4.71 28.43
C ALA A 95 3.30 6.13 27.98
N THR A 96 3.27 6.39 26.66
CA THR A 96 3.54 7.72 26.10
C THR A 96 2.45 8.71 26.48
N VAL A 97 1.18 8.30 26.50
CA VAL A 97 0.07 9.15 26.96
C VAL A 97 0.25 9.54 28.44
N VAL A 98 0.66 8.60 29.28
CA VAL A 98 0.92 8.88 30.71
C VAL A 98 2.13 9.80 30.90
N ALA A 99 3.22 9.55 30.16
CA ALA A 99 4.45 10.34 30.25
C ALA A 99 4.32 11.73 29.62
N PHE A 100 3.51 11.86 28.56
CA PHE A 100 3.31 13.09 27.80
C PHE A 100 1.83 13.24 27.41
N PRO A 101 0.99 13.78 28.32
CA PRO A 101 -0.45 13.90 28.10
C PRO A 101 -0.89 14.56 26.79
N PRO A 102 -0.18 15.57 26.24
CA PRO A 102 -0.55 16.14 24.94
C PRO A 102 -0.59 15.11 23.79
N TYR A 103 0.17 14.01 23.88
CA TYR A 103 0.14 12.93 22.87
C TYR A 103 -1.22 12.22 22.80
N ALA A 104 -2.01 12.23 23.89
CA ALA A 104 -3.35 11.66 23.91
C ALA A 104 -4.28 12.35 22.91
N LEU A 105 -4.17 13.69 22.80
CA LEU A 105 -4.96 14.46 21.85
C LEU A 105 -4.60 14.12 20.40
N TYR A 106 -3.31 13.87 20.13
CA TYR A 106 -2.85 13.42 18.83
C TYR A 106 -3.41 12.03 18.47
N LEU A 107 -3.35 11.07 19.39
CA LEU A 107 -3.92 9.74 19.19
C LEU A 107 -5.44 9.79 19.00
N LEU A 108 -6.13 10.59 19.82
CA LEU A 108 -7.58 10.75 19.74
C LEU A 108 -8.00 11.43 18.43
N GLY A 109 -7.24 12.44 18.00
CA GLY A 109 -7.45 13.12 16.72
C GLY A 109 -7.28 12.17 15.54
N ASN A 110 -6.20 11.37 15.52
CA ASN A 110 -5.99 10.38 14.48
C ASN A 110 -7.05 9.27 14.48
N ALA A 111 -7.46 8.79 15.66
CA ALA A 111 -8.56 7.84 15.76
C ALA A 111 -9.87 8.44 15.21
N GLY A 112 -10.14 9.72 15.50
CA GLY A 112 -11.28 10.45 14.96
C GLY A 112 -11.23 10.59 13.44
N LEU A 113 -10.05 10.88 12.86
CA LEU A 113 -9.85 10.92 11.40
C LEU A 113 -10.13 9.56 10.77
N THR A 114 -9.60 8.47 11.33
CA THR A 114 -9.86 7.11 10.84
C THR A 114 -11.35 6.76 10.89
N LEU A 115 -12.03 7.09 11.99
CA LEU A 115 -13.48 6.85 12.13
C LEU A 115 -14.31 7.65 11.11
N ALA A 116 -13.82 8.84 10.73
CA ALA A 116 -14.43 9.66 9.69
C ALA A 116 -14.01 9.24 8.26
N GLY A 117 -13.19 8.20 8.11
CA GLY A 117 -12.71 7.70 6.81
C GLY A 117 -11.58 8.53 6.19
N TYR A 118 -10.96 9.43 6.95
CA TYR A 118 -9.80 10.20 6.52
C TYR A 118 -8.50 9.47 6.83
N GLU A 119 -7.47 9.78 6.04
CA GLU A 119 -6.13 9.27 6.26
C GLU A 119 -5.52 9.90 7.53
N PRO A 120 -4.99 9.10 8.47
CA PRO A 120 -4.38 9.61 9.68
C PRO A 120 -3.18 10.50 9.37
N LEU A 121 -3.03 11.60 10.11
CA LEU A 121 -1.86 12.46 9.97
C LEU A 121 -0.72 11.90 10.82
N HIS A 122 0.38 11.50 10.17
CA HIS A 122 1.58 11.05 10.86
C HIS A 122 2.68 12.09 10.77
N VAL A 123 3.26 12.45 11.92
CA VAL A 123 4.42 13.37 11.99
C VAL A 123 5.60 12.81 11.18
N THR A 124 5.69 11.48 11.04
CA THR A 124 6.71 10.79 10.26
C THR A 124 6.63 11.06 8.76
N ASP A 125 5.49 11.52 8.24
CA ASP A 125 5.34 11.83 6.82
C ASP A 125 5.88 13.21 6.47
N ALA A 126 6.11 14.07 7.48
CA ALA A 126 6.83 15.32 7.32
C ALA A 126 8.36 15.14 7.33
N LEU A 127 8.86 13.94 7.68
CA LEU A 127 10.30 13.66 7.74
C LEU A 127 10.82 13.18 6.38
N PRO A 128 12.05 13.55 5.98
CA PRO A 128 12.70 12.99 4.80
C PRO A 128 12.97 11.48 4.95
N GLU A 129 13.04 10.77 3.82
CA GLU A 129 13.08 9.29 3.74
C GLU A 129 14.25 8.61 4.47
N GLY A 130 15.37 9.32 4.68
CA GLY A 130 16.52 8.80 5.43
C GLY A 130 16.20 8.66 6.92
N PRO A 131 15.93 9.77 7.63
CA PRO A 131 15.53 9.75 9.04
C PRO A 131 14.27 8.93 9.32
N LYS A 132 13.28 8.97 8.42
CA LYS A 132 12.02 8.22 8.56
C LYS A 132 12.28 6.73 8.80
N ARG A 133 13.13 6.10 7.97
CA ARG A 133 13.47 4.67 8.09
C ARG A 133 14.19 4.32 9.39
N GLN A 134 15.07 5.19 9.88
CA GLN A 134 15.78 4.96 11.14
C GLN A 134 14.83 5.02 12.34
N VAL A 135 13.95 6.04 12.38
CA VAL A 135 12.97 6.19 13.45
C VAL A 135 11.98 5.02 13.45
N LEU A 136 11.46 4.65 12.28
CA LEU A 136 10.54 3.51 12.17
C LEU A 136 11.21 2.20 12.56
N GLY A 137 12.45 1.95 12.12
CA GLY A 137 13.19 0.75 12.48
C GLY A 137 13.47 0.63 13.99
N ALA A 138 13.86 1.74 14.63
CA ALA A 138 14.07 1.76 16.09
C ALA A 138 12.76 1.55 16.86
N TYR A 139 11.68 2.21 16.43
CA TYR A 139 10.36 2.06 17.02
C TYR A 139 9.82 0.63 16.87
N ASP A 140 9.98 0.02 15.69
CA ASP A 140 9.62 -1.36 15.42
C ASP A 140 10.42 -2.36 16.27
N GLY A 141 11.70 -2.07 16.49
CA GLY A 141 12.56 -2.85 17.39
C GLY A 141 12.03 -2.85 18.82
N LEU A 142 11.73 -1.66 19.36
CA LEU A 142 11.21 -1.49 20.72
C LEU A 142 9.81 -2.08 20.91
N THR A 143 8.89 -1.76 20.00
CA THR A 143 7.49 -2.21 20.10
C THR A 143 7.33 -3.70 19.80
N GLY A 144 8.31 -4.32 19.13
CA GLY A 144 8.34 -5.77 18.92
C GLY A 144 8.74 -6.61 20.13
N ILE A 145 9.42 -6.04 21.14
CA ILE A 145 9.95 -6.81 22.29
C ILE A 145 8.84 -7.54 23.05
N PRO A 146 7.74 -6.88 23.46
CA PRO A 146 6.68 -7.55 24.23
C PRO A 146 6.02 -8.68 23.44
N GLY A 147 5.78 -8.48 22.14
CA GLY A 147 5.20 -9.49 21.26
C GLY A 147 6.09 -10.71 21.10
N ARG A 148 7.41 -10.51 20.92
CA ARG A 148 8.39 -11.59 20.86
C ARG A 148 8.43 -12.40 22.16
N LEU A 149 8.37 -11.73 23.31
CA LEU A 149 8.32 -12.41 24.61
C LEU A 149 7.03 -13.21 24.77
N ASN A 150 5.88 -12.64 24.38
CA ASN A 150 4.59 -13.33 24.48
C ASN A 150 4.52 -14.54 23.54
N ALA A 151 4.98 -14.39 22.29
CA ALA A 151 5.06 -15.49 21.33
C ALA A 151 5.98 -16.62 21.85
N LEU A 152 7.13 -16.27 22.42
CA LEU A 152 8.06 -17.23 23.03
C LEU A 152 7.43 -17.99 24.20
N VAL A 153 6.75 -17.30 25.12
CA VAL A 153 6.07 -17.93 26.27
C VAL A 153 4.92 -18.82 25.82
N ALA A 154 4.22 -18.44 24.75
CA ALA A 154 3.12 -19.20 24.17
C ALA A 154 3.58 -20.35 23.24
N GLY A 155 4.88 -20.50 23.00
CA GLY A 155 5.43 -21.50 22.07
C GLY A 155 4.99 -21.30 20.62
N ARG A 156 4.70 -20.05 20.23
CA ARG A 156 4.26 -19.68 18.87
C ARG A 156 5.31 -18.85 18.15
N GLU A 157 5.22 -18.83 16.82
CA GLU A 157 6.04 -17.93 15.99
C GLU A 157 5.57 -16.49 16.13
N PHE A 158 6.54 -15.56 16.07
CA PHE A 158 6.26 -14.13 16.13
C PHE A 158 5.59 -13.66 14.83
N ALA A 159 4.40 -13.10 14.94
CA ALA A 159 3.68 -12.54 13.79
C ALA A 159 4.29 -11.19 13.39
N HIS A 160 4.80 -11.11 12.16
CA HIS A 160 5.48 -9.93 11.61
C HIS A 160 4.52 -8.90 11.01
#